data_AF-A0A2S9DH85-F1
#
_entry.id   AF-A0A2S9DH85-F1
#
_cell.length_a   1.000
_cell.length_b   1.000
_cell.length_c   1.000
_cell.angle_alpha   90.00
_cell.angle_beta   90.00
_cell.angle_gamma   90.00
#
_symmetry.space_group_name_H-M   'P 1'
#
loop_
_entity.id
_entity.type
_entity.pdbx_description
1 polymer ?
#
loop_
_entity_poly.entity_id
_entity_poly.type
_entity_poly.pdbx_seq_one_letter_code
_entity_poly.pdbx_strand_id
1 'polypeptide(L)'
;MKLFGTPQSRGFALLAVSVALAASACTPSPGGSAAPSTSGTASTSTQATPTPSSSASGSTASPETTTFTETPAPAPDATATVNALVPGFPAQLIPVMPNTSIRSSSVDKSAAVATVALVGTVKAPPEGVVDYYKTSMEAQGFKLVPGPSAVGNVTSLDFIRGDGETVNVSVRQKEGVSTFTIGANVAAGSVK
;
A
#
# COMPACT_ATOMS: atom_id res chain seq x y z
N MET A 1 -16.68 2.96 -56.46
CA MET A 1 -15.88 1.80 -56.91
C MET A 1 -15.10 1.30 -55.71
N LYS A 2 -15.33 0.04 -55.31
CA LYS A 2 -14.65 -0.63 -54.19
C LYS A 2 -13.24 -1.03 -54.64
N LEU A 3 -12.20 -0.63 -53.91
CA LEU A 3 -10.93 -1.35 -53.92
C LEU A 3 -10.69 -1.90 -52.52
N PHE A 4 -10.80 -3.23 -52.43
CA PHE A 4 -10.40 -4.04 -51.31
C PHE A 4 -8.86 -4.11 -51.25
N GLY A 5 -8.30 -4.25 -50.04
CA GLY A 5 -6.87 -4.48 -49.86
C GLY A 5 -6.48 -4.75 -48.41
N THR A 6 -6.87 -5.91 -47.89
CA THR A 6 -6.32 -6.49 -46.65
C THR A 6 -5.03 -7.26 -46.98
N PRO A 7 -3.93 -7.12 -46.24
CA PRO A 7 -2.92 -8.17 -46.18
C PRO A 7 -3.11 -9.05 -44.93
N GLN A 8 -3.32 -10.36 -45.18
CA GLN A 8 -3.33 -11.47 -44.23
C GLN A 8 -1.92 -11.80 -43.71
N SER A 9 -1.86 -12.01 -42.39
CA SER A 9 -1.16 -13.07 -41.62
C SER A 9 0.12 -13.73 -42.15
N ARG A 10 1.18 -13.69 -41.33
CA ARG A 10 2.15 -14.79 -41.20
C ARG A 10 2.44 -15.05 -39.73
N GLY A 11 1.92 -16.18 -39.23
CA GLY A 11 2.32 -16.76 -37.96
C GLY A 11 3.55 -17.67 -38.13
N PHE A 12 4.36 -17.76 -37.08
CA PHE A 12 5.36 -18.78 -36.75
C PHE A 12 5.71 -18.55 -35.26
N ALA A 13 5.94 -19.49 -34.36
CA ALA A 13 5.72 -20.93 -34.27
C ALA A 13 5.81 -21.26 -32.77
N LEU A 14 5.08 -22.28 -32.33
CA LEU A 14 5.08 -22.85 -30.98
C LEU A 14 6.47 -23.39 -30.59
N LEU A 15 6.85 -23.21 -29.32
CA LEU A 15 7.82 -24.10 -28.67
C LEU A 15 7.31 -24.41 -27.26
N ALA A 16 6.53 -25.49 -27.17
CA ALA A 16 6.15 -26.14 -25.94
C ALA A 16 7.26 -27.13 -25.56
N VAL A 17 7.79 -27.02 -24.35
CA VAL A 17 8.61 -28.06 -23.73
C VAL A 17 7.80 -28.67 -22.60
N SER A 18 7.23 -29.83 -22.91
CA SER A 18 6.57 -30.73 -21.96
C SER A 18 7.60 -31.76 -21.51
N VAL A 19 7.93 -31.80 -20.22
CA VAL A 19 8.63 -32.94 -19.61
C VAL A 19 7.62 -33.66 -18.73
N ALA A 20 7.31 -34.89 -19.10
CA ALA A 20 6.52 -35.84 -18.34
C ALA A 20 7.40 -37.04 -17.93
N LEU A 21 6.86 -37.84 -17.00
CA LEU A 21 7.34 -39.12 -16.41
C LEU A 21 8.10 -38.92 -15.07
N ALA A 22 7.80 -39.64 -13.99
CA ALA A 22 7.19 -40.97 -13.86
C ALA A 22 6.40 -41.14 -12.55
N ALA A 23 5.43 -42.05 -12.58
CA ALA A 23 4.66 -42.53 -11.44
C ALA A 23 5.48 -43.50 -10.56
N SER A 24 5.25 -43.48 -9.26
CA SER A 24 5.41 -44.67 -8.42
C SER A 24 4.43 -44.61 -7.24
N ALA A 25 3.62 -45.65 -7.12
CA ALA A 25 2.66 -45.88 -6.05
C ALA A 25 3.34 -46.63 -4.90
N CYS A 26 2.95 -46.34 -3.65
CA CYS A 26 2.72 -47.32 -2.57
C CYS A 26 2.32 -46.62 -1.26
N THR A 27 1.06 -46.84 -0.87
CA THR A 27 0.48 -47.11 0.47
C THR A 27 1.05 -46.48 1.77
N PRO A 28 0.16 -46.14 2.74
CA PRO A 28 0.52 -45.43 3.97
C PRO A 28 1.03 -46.37 5.08
N SER A 29 1.87 -45.84 5.99
CA SER A 29 2.10 -46.45 7.31
C SER A 29 2.45 -45.38 8.36
N PRO A 30 1.92 -45.46 9.60
CA PRO A 30 2.05 -44.44 10.63
C PRO A 30 3.22 -44.70 11.59
N GLY A 31 3.64 -43.64 12.27
CA GLY A 31 4.27 -43.73 13.60
C GLY A 31 5.74 -43.31 13.70
N GLY A 32 6.06 -42.73 14.86
CA GLY A 32 7.35 -42.97 15.49
C GLY A 32 8.38 -41.84 15.47
N SER A 33 8.28 -40.98 16.48
CA SER A 33 9.33 -40.73 17.50
C SER A 33 10.73 -40.19 17.12
N ALA A 34 11.11 -39.17 17.90
CA ALA A 34 12.45 -38.86 18.44
C ALA A 34 13.53 -38.17 17.58
N ALA A 35 13.85 -36.92 18.00
CA ALA A 35 15.16 -36.31 18.39
C ALA A 35 16.49 -37.03 17.99
N PRO A 36 17.68 -36.36 17.89
CA PRO A 36 18.12 -35.30 18.82
C PRO A 36 19.21 -34.26 18.35
N SER A 37 19.58 -33.39 19.31
CA SER A 37 20.89 -32.78 19.59
C SER A 37 21.45 -31.62 18.74
N THR A 38 21.72 -30.49 19.42
CA THR A 38 23.09 -29.93 19.52
C THR A 38 23.29 -29.14 20.82
N SER A 39 24.28 -29.60 21.58
CA SER A 39 25.32 -28.85 22.31
C SER A 39 24.91 -27.68 23.22
N GLY A 40 25.11 -27.89 24.52
CA GLY A 40 24.95 -26.87 25.56
C GLY A 40 26.18 -25.98 25.78
N THR A 41 26.05 -25.05 26.72
CA THR A 41 27.10 -24.60 27.64
C THR A 41 26.40 -23.97 28.85
N ALA A 42 26.88 -24.31 30.05
CA ALA A 42 26.33 -23.93 31.34
C ALA A 42 26.66 -22.47 31.73
N SER A 43 25.81 -21.86 32.58
CA SER A 43 26.23 -21.14 33.80
C SER A 43 25.03 -20.63 34.61
N THR A 44 24.88 -21.20 35.81
CA THR A 44 24.60 -20.55 37.11
C THR A 44 23.54 -19.43 37.23
N SER A 45 22.50 -19.68 38.05
CA SER A 45 22.24 -18.99 39.34
C SER A 45 20.77 -18.69 39.65
N THR A 46 20.37 -19.16 40.84
CA THR A 46 19.34 -18.64 41.78
C THR A 46 17.85 -18.60 41.42
N GLN A 47 17.14 -19.43 42.19
CA GLN A 47 15.75 -19.43 42.61
C GLN A 47 15.19 -18.05 43.00
N ALA A 48 14.01 -17.70 42.48
CA ALA A 48 13.09 -16.75 43.09
C ALA A 48 11.64 -17.14 42.80
N THR A 49 10.88 -17.32 43.88
CA THR A 49 9.45 -17.65 43.96
C THR A 49 8.58 -16.42 43.61
N PRO A 50 7.49 -16.53 42.85
CA PRO A 50 6.52 -15.44 42.74
C PRO A 50 5.46 -15.52 43.84
N THR A 51 5.33 -14.45 44.62
CA THR A 51 4.19 -14.13 45.50
C THR A 51 3.07 -13.44 44.68
N PRO A 52 1.78 -13.70 44.96
CA PRO A 52 0.69 -12.95 44.34
C PRO A 52 0.46 -11.63 45.10
N SER A 53 0.50 -10.49 44.41
CA SER A 53 0.02 -9.21 44.93
C SER A 53 -1.38 -8.91 44.42
N SER A 54 -2.35 -9.04 45.32
CA SER A 54 -3.64 -8.34 45.24
C SER A 54 -3.49 -6.98 45.92
N SER A 55 -3.86 -5.89 45.27
CA SER A 55 -4.29 -4.66 45.95
C SER A 55 -5.12 -3.78 45.02
N ALA A 56 -6.37 -3.58 45.44
CA ALA A 56 -7.30 -2.59 44.92
C ALA A 56 -6.94 -1.20 45.46
N SER A 57 -7.18 -0.13 44.68
CA SER A 57 -7.53 1.21 45.19
C SER A 57 -7.95 2.17 44.06
N GLY A 58 -9.19 2.68 44.16
CA GLY A 58 -9.52 4.10 43.98
C GLY A 58 -9.70 4.67 42.57
N SER A 59 -10.88 4.49 41.95
CA SER A 59 -11.37 5.42 40.93
C SER A 59 -11.88 6.70 41.59
N THR A 60 -11.18 7.81 41.39
CA THR A 60 -11.72 9.17 41.63
C THR A 60 -12.21 9.70 40.28
N ALA A 61 -13.51 9.91 40.15
CA ALA A 61 -14.12 10.57 39.01
C ALA A 61 -13.74 12.06 39.03
N SER A 62 -13.04 12.53 38.00
CA SER A 62 -12.79 13.94 37.74
C SER A 62 -13.82 14.44 36.70
N PRO A 63 -14.48 15.59 36.91
CA PRO A 63 -15.55 16.04 36.02
C PRO A 63 -15.03 16.42 34.63
N GLU A 64 -15.61 15.81 33.60
CA GLU A 64 -15.34 16.13 32.19
C GLU A 64 -15.84 17.54 31.86
N THR A 65 -14.91 18.49 31.79
CA THR A 65 -15.17 19.78 31.15
C THR A 65 -15.08 19.54 29.65
N THR A 66 -16.20 19.70 28.95
CA THR A 66 -16.31 19.65 27.48
C THR A 66 -15.62 20.86 26.88
N THR A 67 -14.28 20.81 26.83
CA THR A 67 -13.49 21.75 26.05
C THR A 67 -13.67 21.39 24.57
N PHE A 68 -14.48 22.18 23.86
CA PHE A 68 -14.49 22.16 22.39
C PHE A 68 -13.08 22.52 21.94
N THR A 69 -12.37 21.56 21.37
CA THR A 69 -11.02 21.76 20.82
C THR A 69 -11.12 22.81 19.72
N GLU A 70 -10.47 23.95 19.94
CA GLU A 70 -10.21 24.97 18.94
C GLU A 70 -9.76 24.29 17.65
N THR A 71 -10.43 24.58 16.52
CA THR A 71 -9.98 24.10 15.22
C THR A 71 -8.60 24.70 15.00
N PRO A 72 -7.53 23.89 14.85
CA PRO A 72 -6.19 24.40 14.65
C PRO A 72 -6.20 25.36 13.45
N ALA A 73 -5.59 26.54 13.62
CA ALA A 73 -5.39 27.45 12.50
C ALA A 73 -4.68 26.70 11.36
N PRO A 74 -5.13 26.82 10.10
CA PRO A 74 -4.48 26.14 8.99
C PRO A 74 -3.01 26.62 8.93
N ALA A 75 -2.08 25.67 8.85
CA ALA A 75 -0.69 26.01 8.61
C ALA A 75 -0.61 26.80 7.29
N PRO A 76 0.18 27.89 7.22
CA PRO A 76 0.16 28.82 6.09
C PRO A 76 0.49 28.15 4.75
N ASP A 77 1.18 27.02 4.79
CA ASP A 77 1.64 26.25 3.63
C ASP A 77 0.86 24.94 3.43
N ALA A 78 -0.25 24.76 4.15
CA ALA A 78 -1.16 23.63 4.02
C ALA A 78 -2.46 24.05 3.36
N THR A 79 -2.81 23.37 2.27
CA THR A 79 -4.05 23.61 1.53
C THR A 79 -4.75 22.29 1.24
N ALA A 80 -6.07 22.31 1.32
CA ALA A 80 -6.90 21.15 1.04
C ALA A 80 -8.22 21.58 0.39
N THR A 81 -8.73 20.73 -0.48
CA THR A 81 -10.02 20.93 -1.17
C THR A 81 -10.80 19.63 -1.19
N VAL A 82 -12.12 19.76 -1.16
CA VAL A 82 -13.07 18.64 -1.30
C VAL A 82 -13.73 18.75 -2.66
N ASN A 83 -13.94 17.61 -3.32
CA ASN A 83 -14.53 17.50 -4.67
C ASN A 83 -13.78 18.24 -5.79
N ALA A 84 -12.55 18.69 -5.55
CA ALA A 84 -11.70 19.37 -6.52
C ALA A 84 -10.23 19.10 -6.20
N LEU A 85 -9.37 19.25 -7.22
CA LEU A 85 -7.92 19.24 -7.02
C LEU A 85 -7.47 20.56 -6.39
N VAL A 86 -6.65 20.48 -5.35
CA VAL A 86 -6.11 21.65 -4.68
C VAL A 86 -5.13 22.39 -5.61
N PRO A 87 -5.17 23.72 -5.67
CA PRO A 87 -4.16 24.48 -6.41
C PRO A 87 -2.75 24.13 -5.91
N GLY A 88 -1.81 23.92 -6.85
CA GLY A 88 -0.43 23.54 -6.50
C GLY A 88 -0.23 22.05 -6.20
N PHE A 89 -1.22 21.19 -6.47
CA PHE A 89 -1.04 19.74 -6.46
C PHE A 89 0.02 19.31 -7.50
N PRO A 90 1.03 18.49 -7.12
CA PRO A 90 2.14 18.13 -8.00
C PRO A 90 1.74 17.01 -8.98
N ALA A 91 0.85 17.32 -9.91
CA ALA A 91 0.33 16.33 -10.88
C ALA A 91 1.40 15.75 -11.80
N GLN A 92 2.54 16.44 -11.98
CA GLN A 92 3.66 15.90 -12.74
C GLN A 92 4.35 14.75 -12.00
N LEU A 93 4.45 14.85 -10.67
CA LEU A 93 5.07 13.84 -9.83
C LEU A 93 4.11 12.73 -9.43
N ILE A 94 2.86 13.09 -9.14
CA ILE A 94 1.79 12.17 -8.75
C ILE A 94 0.65 12.36 -9.76
N PRO A 95 0.69 11.66 -10.91
CA PRO A 95 -0.33 11.81 -11.93
C PRO A 95 -1.72 11.44 -11.42
N VAL A 96 -2.71 12.25 -11.77
CA VAL A 96 -4.11 11.94 -11.50
C VAL A 96 -4.63 11.04 -12.60
N MET A 97 -5.13 9.86 -12.23
CA MET A 97 -5.70 8.92 -13.19
C MET A 97 -6.82 9.60 -14.01
N PRO A 98 -6.82 9.47 -15.35
CA PRO A 98 -7.88 10.05 -16.20
C PRO A 98 -9.27 9.56 -15.80
N ASN A 99 -10.28 10.42 -16.00
CA ASN A 99 -11.68 10.15 -15.64
C ASN A 99 -11.92 9.93 -14.13
N THR A 100 -10.99 10.34 -13.28
CA THR A 100 -11.18 10.36 -11.83
C THR A 100 -12.15 11.46 -11.42
N SER A 101 -13.15 11.10 -10.63
CA SER A 101 -13.87 12.05 -9.79
C SER A 101 -13.10 12.25 -8.48
N ILE A 102 -12.50 13.42 -8.30
CA ILE A 102 -11.73 13.76 -7.10
C ILE A 102 -12.71 13.92 -5.94
N ARG A 103 -12.39 13.30 -4.80
CA ARG A 103 -13.17 13.42 -3.55
C ARG A 103 -12.51 14.36 -2.57
N SER A 104 -11.19 14.26 -2.44
CA SER A 104 -10.40 15.20 -1.67
C SER A 104 -8.97 15.25 -2.19
N SER A 105 -8.30 16.37 -1.99
CA SER A 105 -6.86 16.48 -2.19
C SER A 105 -6.27 17.49 -1.23
N SER A 106 -5.01 17.30 -0.86
CA SER A 106 -4.28 18.22 -0.02
C SER A 106 -2.79 18.25 -0.37
N VAL A 107 -2.18 19.39 -0.10
CA VAL A 107 -0.73 19.59 -0.16
C VAL A 107 -0.34 20.38 1.07
N ASP A 108 0.65 19.87 1.79
CA ASP A 108 1.27 20.52 2.94
C ASP A 108 2.77 20.65 2.68
N LYS A 109 3.26 21.88 2.60
CA LYS A 109 4.69 22.20 2.40
C LYS A 109 5.33 22.84 3.64
N SER A 110 4.65 22.79 4.79
CA SER A 110 5.12 23.43 6.03
C SER A 110 6.34 22.75 6.65
N ALA A 111 6.62 21.50 6.27
CA ALA A 111 7.75 20.72 6.75
C ALA A 111 8.86 20.57 5.69
N ALA A 112 10.00 20.01 6.11
CA ALA A 112 11.13 19.72 5.21
C ALA A 112 10.77 18.77 4.05
N VAL A 113 9.78 17.90 4.29
CA VAL A 113 9.18 17.01 3.30
C VAL A 113 7.74 17.46 3.09
N ALA A 114 7.35 17.61 1.84
CA ALA A 114 5.99 17.96 1.49
C ALA A 114 5.10 16.71 1.54
N THR A 115 3.93 16.86 2.19
CA THR A 115 2.92 15.81 2.27
C THR A 115 1.84 16.07 1.24
N VAL A 116 1.50 15.06 0.45
CA VAL A 116 0.46 15.15 -0.59
C VAL A 116 -0.52 14.02 -0.39
N ALA A 117 -1.81 14.34 -0.46
CA ALA A 117 -2.85 13.32 -0.42
C ALA A 117 -3.88 13.55 -1.53
N LEU A 118 -4.40 12.45 -2.08
CA LEU A 118 -5.46 12.43 -3.07
C LEU A 118 -6.39 11.26 -2.81
N VAL A 119 -7.69 11.53 -2.73
CA VAL A 119 -8.73 10.50 -2.76
C VAL A 119 -9.55 10.68 -4.03
N GLY A 120 -9.62 9.64 -4.83
CA GLY A 120 -10.33 9.64 -6.11
C GLY A 120 -11.25 8.43 -6.24
N THR A 121 -12.29 8.60 -7.05
CA THR A 121 -13.13 7.49 -7.50
C THR A 121 -13.13 7.42 -9.02
N VAL A 122 -13.02 6.21 -9.56
CA VAL A 122 -13.00 5.96 -11.01
C VAL A 122 -13.83 4.72 -11.35
N LYS A 123 -14.56 4.77 -12.46
CA LYS A 123 -15.32 3.62 -12.98
C LYS A 123 -14.37 2.68 -13.74
N ALA A 124 -13.52 1.99 -13.00
CA ALA A 124 -12.54 1.02 -13.51
C ALA A 124 -12.35 -0.11 -12.49
N PRO A 125 -11.94 -1.30 -12.93
CA PRO A 125 -11.55 -2.38 -12.01
C PRO A 125 -10.23 -2.02 -11.27
N PRO A 126 -10.00 -2.54 -10.04
CA PRO A 126 -8.82 -2.23 -9.23
C PRO A 126 -7.50 -2.50 -9.96
N GLU A 127 -7.44 -3.56 -10.77
CA GLU A 127 -6.26 -3.93 -11.54
C GLU A 127 -5.86 -2.80 -12.49
N GLY A 128 -6.84 -2.16 -13.15
CA GLY A 128 -6.56 -1.03 -14.04
C GLY A 128 -6.04 0.21 -13.30
N VAL A 129 -6.49 0.42 -12.06
CA VAL A 129 -5.98 1.51 -11.20
C VAL A 129 -4.55 1.21 -10.75
N VAL A 130 -4.29 -0.04 -10.36
CA VAL A 130 -2.98 -0.53 -9.91
C VAL A 130 -1.95 -0.43 -11.02
N ASP A 131 -2.27 -0.91 -12.22
CA ASP A 131 -1.36 -0.89 -13.36
C ASP A 131 -1.03 0.54 -13.81
N TYR A 132 -2.03 1.42 -13.78
CA TYR A 132 -1.84 2.85 -14.04
C TYR A 132 -0.83 3.46 -13.06
N TYR A 133 -1.01 3.26 -11.75
CA TYR A 133 -0.11 3.85 -10.75
C TYR A 133 1.27 3.21 -10.73
N LYS A 134 1.39 1.89 -10.94
CA LYS A 134 2.72 1.26 -11.12
C LYS A 134 3.49 1.90 -12.26
N THR A 135 2.89 1.95 -13.44
CA THR A 135 3.52 2.54 -14.64
C THR A 135 3.86 4.01 -14.43
N SER A 136 2.93 4.78 -13.86
CA SER A 136 3.10 6.21 -13.66
C SER A 136 4.17 6.52 -12.62
N MET A 137 4.21 5.79 -11.50
CA MET A 137 5.22 5.99 -10.45
C MET A 137 6.61 5.54 -10.92
N GLU A 138 6.72 4.43 -11.64
CA GLU A 138 7.98 3.96 -12.23
C GLU A 138 8.55 4.96 -13.25
N ALA A 139 7.70 5.59 -14.06
CA ALA A 139 8.10 6.67 -14.97
C ALA A 139 8.65 7.91 -14.23
N GLN A 140 8.27 8.10 -12.97
CA GLN A 140 8.79 9.16 -12.10
C GLN A 140 10.03 8.73 -11.31
N GLY A 141 10.54 7.52 -11.55
CA GLY A 141 11.72 6.96 -10.89
C GLY A 141 11.44 6.34 -9.52
N PHE A 142 10.18 6.21 -9.12
CA PHE A 142 9.84 5.42 -7.94
C PHE A 142 9.98 3.92 -8.22
N LYS A 143 10.38 3.18 -7.19
CA LYS A 143 10.49 1.73 -7.22
C LYS A 143 9.42 1.13 -6.32
N LEU A 144 8.69 0.15 -6.84
CA LEU A 144 7.73 -0.61 -6.06
C LEU A 144 8.45 -1.39 -4.96
N VAL A 145 7.95 -1.26 -3.73
CA VAL A 145 8.41 -2.02 -2.58
C VAL A 145 7.72 -3.39 -2.60
N PRO A 146 8.47 -4.50 -2.53
CA PRO A 146 7.88 -5.83 -2.42
C PRO A 146 7.06 -5.96 -1.13
N GLY A 147 5.82 -6.44 -1.26
CA GLY A 147 4.91 -6.61 -0.14
C GLY A 147 3.65 -7.38 -0.55
N PRO A 148 2.77 -7.70 0.39
CA PRO A 148 1.49 -8.31 0.07
C PRO A 148 0.68 -7.35 -0.81
N SER A 149 0.31 -7.81 -2.01
CA SER A 149 -0.42 -6.99 -2.98
C SER A 149 -1.79 -6.56 -2.47
N ALA A 150 -2.40 -7.32 -1.56
CA ALA A 150 -3.72 -7.03 -1.01
C ALA A 150 -3.87 -7.50 0.44
N VAL A 151 -4.68 -6.78 1.20
CA VAL A 151 -5.15 -7.14 2.55
C VAL A 151 -6.67 -7.10 2.53
N GLY A 152 -7.29 -8.28 2.53
CA GLY A 152 -8.75 -8.40 2.32
C GLY A 152 -9.15 -7.95 0.91
N ASN A 153 -10.05 -6.97 0.81
CA ASN A 153 -10.54 -6.40 -0.45
C ASN A 153 -9.84 -5.09 -0.84
N VAL A 154 -8.72 -4.77 -0.21
CA VAL A 154 -7.92 -3.57 -0.49
C VAL A 154 -6.59 -3.98 -1.07
N THR A 155 -6.30 -3.50 -2.28
CA THR A 155 -4.98 -3.61 -2.89
C THR A 155 -4.14 -2.43 -2.43
N SER A 156 -2.91 -2.67 -1.98
CA SER A 156 -1.99 -1.63 -1.53
C SER A 156 -0.68 -1.71 -2.30
N LEU A 157 -0.14 -0.55 -2.67
CA LEU A 157 1.14 -0.38 -3.35
C LEU A 157 1.97 0.62 -2.58
N ASP A 158 3.22 0.26 -2.32
CA ASP A 158 4.18 1.14 -1.68
C ASP A 158 5.33 1.40 -2.64
N PHE A 159 5.75 2.64 -2.74
CA PHE A 159 6.78 3.09 -3.65
C PHE A 159 7.81 3.94 -2.93
N ILE A 160 9.08 3.80 -3.30
CA ILE A 160 10.19 4.60 -2.76
C ILE A 160 11.02 5.23 -3.87
N ARG A 161 11.50 6.45 -3.66
CA ARG A 161 12.41 7.16 -4.59
C ARG A 161 13.48 7.93 -3.84
N GLY A 162 14.71 7.88 -4.38
CA GLY A 162 15.85 8.61 -3.85
C GLY A 162 16.12 8.30 -2.36
N ASP A 163 16.39 9.35 -1.59
CA ASP A 163 16.87 9.26 -0.20
C ASP A 163 15.74 9.18 0.86
N GLY A 164 14.48 8.95 0.45
CA GLY A 164 13.38 8.78 1.40
C GLY A 164 12.00 9.25 0.96
N GLU A 165 11.80 9.58 -0.33
CA GLU A 165 10.45 9.89 -0.80
C GLU A 165 9.62 8.61 -0.87
N THR A 166 8.35 8.72 -0.46
CA THR A 166 7.43 7.59 -0.37
C THR A 166 6.10 7.93 -1.01
N VAL A 167 5.48 6.94 -1.66
CA VAL A 167 4.09 7.01 -2.15
C VAL A 167 3.40 5.71 -1.77
N ASN A 168 2.30 5.82 -1.02
CA ASN A 168 1.38 4.72 -0.76
C ASN A 168 0.12 4.93 -1.60
N VAL A 169 -0.33 3.88 -2.29
CA VAL A 169 -1.58 3.85 -3.02
C VAL A 169 -2.40 2.69 -2.49
N SER A 170 -3.62 2.96 -2.02
CA SER A 170 -4.59 1.92 -1.66
C SER A 170 -5.80 2.00 -2.57
N VAL A 171 -6.32 0.84 -2.99
CA VAL A 171 -7.43 0.72 -3.92
C VAL A 171 -8.45 -0.26 -3.36
N ARG A 172 -9.71 0.17 -3.32
CA ARG A 172 -10.85 -0.62 -2.86
C ARG A 172 -11.99 -0.49 -3.87
N GLN A 173 -12.65 -1.58 -4.21
CA GLN A 173 -13.78 -1.55 -5.13
C GLN A 173 -15.11 -1.71 -4.42
N LYS A 174 -16.11 -0.99 -4.90
CA LYS A 174 -17.51 -1.23 -4.59
C LYS A 174 -18.35 -0.98 -5.84
N GLU A 175 -19.22 -1.93 -6.20
CA GLU A 175 -20.21 -1.76 -7.29
C GLU A 175 -19.59 -1.30 -8.63
N GLY A 176 -18.42 -1.84 -9.00
CA GLY A 176 -17.75 -1.48 -10.25
C GLY A 176 -17.02 -0.13 -10.24
N VAL A 177 -17.01 0.57 -9.10
CA VAL A 177 -16.27 1.82 -8.89
C VAL A 177 -15.11 1.56 -7.95
N SER A 178 -13.90 1.88 -8.41
CA SER A 178 -12.70 1.84 -7.58
C SER A 178 -12.54 3.17 -6.88
N THR A 179 -12.41 3.13 -5.56
CA THR A 179 -11.92 4.25 -4.75
C THR A 179 -10.45 4.03 -4.51
N PHE A 180 -9.63 5.03 -4.79
CA PHE A 180 -8.22 4.98 -4.48
C PHE A 180 -7.83 6.14 -3.56
N THR A 181 -6.88 5.86 -2.68
CA THR A 181 -6.27 6.85 -1.79
C THR A 181 -4.78 6.83 -2.01
N ILE A 182 -4.21 8.00 -2.25
CA ILE A 182 -2.78 8.21 -2.40
C ILE A 182 -2.32 9.07 -1.24
N GLY A 183 -1.26 8.65 -0.56
CA GLY A 183 -0.50 9.46 0.37
C GLY A 183 0.96 9.47 -0.07
N ALA A 184 1.58 10.64 -0.09
CA ALA A 184 2.96 10.78 -0.50
C ALA A 184 3.73 11.73 0.40
N ASN A 185 4.98 11.38 0.68
CA ASN A 185 5.96 12.26 1.31
C ASN A 185 7.09 12.46 0.30
N VAL A 186 7.24 13.68 -0.19
CA VAL A 186 8.14 14.02 -1.29
C VAL A 186 8.97 15.23 -0.92
N ALA A 187 10.21 15.31 -1.41
CA ALA A 187 11.06 16.46 -1.13
C ALA A 187 10.36 17.74 -1.62
N ALA A 188 10.49 18.84 -0.87
CA ALA A 188 9.84 20.10 -1.24
C ALA A 188 10.18 20.56 -2.68
N GLY A 189 11.41 20.28 -3.13
CA GLY A 189 11.86 20.56 -4.49
C GLY A 189 11.21 19.68 -5.58
N SER A 190 10.58 18.57 -5.22
CA SER A 190 9.85 17.67 -6.13
C SER A 190 8.40 18.12 -6.35
N VAL A 191 7.87 19.00 -5.49
CA VAL A 191 6.49 19.53 -5.55
C VAL A 191 6.46 20.85 -6.30
N LYS A 192 6.79 20.78 -7.60
CA LYS A 192 6.71 21.88 -8.55
C LYS A 192 5.44 21.82 -9.39
#